data_AF-A0A6A3U8S9-F1
#
_entry.id   AF-A0A6A3U8S9-F1
#
_cell.length_a   1.000
_cell.length_b   1.000
_cell.length_c   1.000
_cell.angle_alpha   90.00
_cell.angle_beta   90.00
_cell.angle_gamma   90.00
#
_symmetry.space_group_name_H-M   'P 1'
#
loop_
_entity.id
_entity.type
_entity.pdbx_description
1 polymer ?
#
loop_
_entity_poly.entity_id
_entity_poly.type
_entity_poly.pdbx_seq_one_letter_code
_entity_poly.pdbx_strand_id
1 'polypeptide(L)'
;MIMTPRRLLSLLLLGCALFAAVAAAADLKLQLDAEQPVTVTLADGSTRELTAAEFEQLARERSEQQTQLKPEAEETTQWKRQELREIQQQDPQFALHIDLARRAFKELQRHGYAQGYALSGFSEQDARPKQPQAAADYYVELVLTSKKDPSSGVLAKTGTGTRKNDDGPLGYEVQLLLDAQERFSVVAAWELSEKEPPKGQRKRRVLRLSIQPTPALLEREAKRALARPAFATWLLAGGLGLVAVGVLVMYNTRNPIPAPKPRRRSSDIWELVDENDKPIKLEPKKTQQPAQDKKND
;
A
#
# COMPACT_ATOMS: atom_id res chain seq x y z
N MET A 1 41.85 -17.08 44.88
CA MET A 1 41.63 -18.52 45.14
C MET A 1 41.01 -19.11 43.86
N ILE A 2 41.79 -19.85 43.10
CA ILE A 2 41.49 -20.24 41.71
C ILE A 2 40.54 -21.47 41.77
N MET A 3 39.27 -21.29 41.40
CA MET A 3 38.31 -22.40 41.31
C MET A 3 38.68 -23.31 40.15
N THR A 4 39.01 -24.56 40.46
CA THR A 4 39.40 -25.58 39.48
C THR A 4 38.22 -25.98 38.58
N PRO A 5 38.47 -26.32 37.29
CA PRO A 5 37.41 -26.57 36.30
C PRO A 5 36.50 -27.76 36.66
N ARG A 6 36.96 -28.67 37.52
CA ARG A 6 36.16 -29.78 38.06
C ARG A 6 35.03 -29.32 39.00
N ARG A 7 35.22 -28.23 39.76
CA ARG A 7 34.18 -27.73 40.68
C ARG A 7 33.08 -26.94 39.95
N LEU A 8 33.42 -26.31 38.84
CA LEU A 8 32.46 -25.64 37.95
C LEU A 8 31.60 -26.63 37.20
N LEU A 9 32.17 -27.76 36.76
CA LEU A 9 31.41 -28.85 36.13
C LEU A 9 30.44 -29.53 37.10
N SER A 10 30.81 -29.71 38.37
CA SER A 10 29.89 -30.25 39.39
C SER A 10 28.77 -29.27 39.74
N LEU A 11 29.02 -27.96 39.74
CA LEU A 11 27.98 -26.93 39.94
C LEU A 11 27.04 -26.83 38.74
N LEU A 12 27.56 -26.99 37.52
CA LEU A 12 26.76 -27.01 36.30
C LEU A 12 25.90 -28.29 36.22
N LEU A 13 26.43 -29.45 36.62
CA LEU A 13 25.67 -30.71 36.69
C LEU A 13 24.61 -30.68 37.79
N LEU A 14 24.90 -30.07 38.95
CA LEU A 14 23.90 -29.89 40.02
C LEU A 14 22.80 -28.90 39.61
N GLY A 15 23.17 -27.83 38.88
CA GLY A 15 22.21 -26.87 38.29
C GLY A 15 21.34 -27.51 37.21
N CYS A 16 21.92 -28.33 36.33
CA CYS A 16 21.16 -29.05 35.29
C CYS A 16 20.27 -30.16 35.88
N ALA A 17 20.65 -30.81 36.97
CA ALA A 17 19.79 -31.76 37.67
C ALA A 17 18.58 -31.07 38.34
N LEU A 18 18.77 -29.86 38.88
CA LEU A 18 17.69 -29.04 39.43
C LEU A 18 16.73 -28.50 38.37
N PHE A 19 17.20 -28.18 37.15
CA PHE A 19 16.32 -27.77 36.04
C PHE A 19 15.66 -28.95 35.31
N ALA A 20 16.30 -30.11 35.24
CA ALA A 20 15.70 -31.33 34.69
C ALA A 20 14.62 -31.92 35.61
N ALA A 21 14.70 -31.71 36.92
CA ALA A 21 13.65 -32.09 37.87
C ALA A 21 12.39 -31.21 37.79
N VAL A 22 12.48 -29.99 37.24
CA VAL A 22 11.33 -29.09 37.04
C VAL A 22 10.62 -29.34 35.69
N ALA A 23 11.29 -30.00 34.74
CA ALA A 23 10.70 -30.38 33.44
C ALA A 23 9.94 -31.72 33.45
N ALA A 24 9.94 -32.44 34.58
CA ALA A 24 9.19 -33.69 34.77
C ALA A 24 7.90 -33.48 35.60
N ALA A 25 7.26 -32.33 35.47
CA ALA A 25 5.98 -32.00 36.11
C ALA A 25 4.79 -32.15 35.14
N ALA A 26 4.79 -33.22 34.34
CA ALA A 26 3.64 -33.65 33.53
C ALA A 26 3.20 -35.05 34.00
N ASP A 27 3.03 -35.21 35.32
CA ASP A 27 2.09 -36.13 35.98
C ASP A 27 2.31 -36.05 37.50
N LEU A 28 2.42 -34.82 38.02
CA LEU A 28 2.46 -34.61 39.47
C LEU A 28 1.03 -34.80 39.97
N LYS A 29 0.67 -36.07 40.20
CA LYS A 29 -0.46 -36.51 41.00
C LYS A 29 -0.19 -36.00 42.42
N LEU A 30 -0.45 -34.72 42.63
CA LEU A 30 -0.38 -34.04 43.91
C LEU A 30 -1.35 -34.80 44.81
N GLN A 31 -0.80 -35.67 45.67
CA GLN A 31 -1.53 -36.28 46.77
C GLN A 31 -1.86 -35.15 47.76
N LEU A 32 -2.86 -34.33 47.43
CA LEU A 32 -3.46 -33.42 48.38
C LEU A 32 -4.16 -34.27 49.44
N ASP A 33 -3.85 -33.98 50.70
CA ASP A 33 -4.56 -34.56 51.83
C ASP A 33 -6.02 -34.11 51.76
N ALA A 34 -6.98 -35.02 51.97
CA ALA A 34 -8.39 -34.82 51.63
C ALA A 34 -9.07 -33.64 52.37
N GLU A 35 -8.46 -33.18 53.47
CA GLU A 35 -8.96 -32.11 54.32
C GLU A 35 -8.26 -30.75 54.10
N GLN A 36 -7.27 -30.64 53.20
CA GLN A 36 -6.61 -29.36 52.94
C GLN A 36 -7.51 -28.40 52.15
N PRO A 37 -7.77 -27.18 52.66
CA PRO A 37 -8.58 -26.19 51.96
C PRO A 37 -7.80 -25.62 50.77
N VAL A 38 -8.41 -25.68 49.59
CA VAL A 38 -7.91 -25.13 48.33
C VAL A 38 -8.72 -23.88 48.00
N THR A 39 -8.03 -22.75 47.83
CA THR A 39 -8.67 -21.50 47.39
C THR A 39 -8.85 -21.50 45.89
N VAL A 40 -10.10 -21.51 45.44
CA VAL A 40 -10.45 -21.45 44.02
C VAL A 40 -11.02 -20.08 43.70
N THR A 41 -10.51 -19.45 42.65
CA THR A 41 -11.04 -18.21 42.09
C THR A 41 -12.09 -18.55 41.03
N LEU A 42 -13.33 -18.14 41.26
CA LEU A 42 -14.45 -18.33 40.33
C LEU A 42 -14.39 -17.29 39.21
N ALA A 43 -15.10 -17.55 38.11
CA ALA A 43 -15.14 -16.68 36.93
C ALA A 43 -15.62 -15.24 37.23
N ASP A 44 -16.37 -15.06 38.32
CA ASP A 44 -16.87 -13.77 38.80
C ASP A 44 -15.86 -13.01 39.69
N GLY A 45 -14.62 -13.51 39.81
CA GLY A 45 -13.54 -12.88 40.57
C GLY A 45 -13.61 -13.10 42.08
N SER A 46 -14.57 -13.89 42.57
CA SER A 46 -14.69 -14.26 43.99
C SER A 46 -13.80 -15.45 44.34
N THR A 47 -13.17 -15.40 45.51
CA THR A 47 -12.37 -16.50 46.08
C THR A 47 -13.24 -17.33 47.01
N ARG A 48 -13.32 -18.64 46.78
CA ARG A 48 -13.99 -19.59 47.67
C ARG A 48 -13.00 -20.66 48.10
N GLU A 49 -12.97 -20.94 49.39
CA GLU A 49 -12.25 -22.09 49.95
C GLU A 49 -13.10 -23.35 49.75
N LEU A 50 -12.56 -24.33 49.04
CA LEU A 50 -13.18 -25.64 48.81
C LEU A 50 -12.24 -26.71 49.33
N THR A 51 -12.78 -27.81 49.84
CA THR A 51 -11.96 -28.95 50.25
C THR A 51 -11.37 -29.65 49.03
N ALA A 52 -10.21 -30.30 49.17
CA ALA A 52 -9.54 -30.98 48.06
C ALA A 52 -10.44 -32.04 47.37
N ALA A 53 -11.31 -32.71 48.13
CA ALA A 53 -12.28 -33.67 47.60
C ALA A 53 -13.37 -33.00 46.74
N GLU A 54 -13.88 -31.84 47.15
CA GLU A 54 -14.86 -31.06 46.37
C GLU A 54 -14.21 -30.48 45.11
N PHE A 55 -12.94 -30.08 45.20
CA PHE A 55 -12.18 -29.62 44.03
C PHE A 55 -11.97 -30.75 43.02
N GLU A 56 -11.60 -31.96 43.47
CA GLU A 56 -11.47 -33.10 42.57
C GLU A 56 -12.79 -33.48 41.91
N GLN A 57 -13.90 -33.44 42.66
CA GLN A 57 -15.23 -33.69 42.09
C GLN A 57 -15.62 -32.63 41.07
N LEU A 58 -15.43 -31.34 41.37
CA LEU A 58 -15.68 -30.24 40.42
C LEU A 58 -14.75 -30.29 39.20
N ALA A 59 -13.50 -30.71 39.37
CA ALA A 59 -12.55 -30.88 38.26
C ALA A 59 -12.93 -32.08 37.38
N ARG A 60 -13.43 -33.17 37.98
CA ARG A 60 -13.97 -34.33 37.23
C ARG A 60 -15.25 -33.95 36.50
N GLU A 61 -16.20 -33.30 37.15
CA GLU A 61 -17.43 -32.80 36.52
C GLU A 61 -17.14 -31.80 35.40
N ARG A 62 -16.22 -30.84 35.61
CA ARG A 62 -15.78 -29.90 34.57
C ARG A 62 -15.08 -30.60 33.42
N SER A 63 -14.22 -31.57 33.69
CA SER A 63 -13.52 -32.31 32.62
C SER A 63 -14.48 -33.22 31.86
N GLU A 64 -15.45 -33.85 32.51
CA GLU A 64 -16.53 -34.62 31.87
C GLU A 64 -17.44 -33.71 31.04
N GLN A 65 -17.84 -32.54 31.54
CA GLN A 65 -18.58 -31.53 30.77
C GLN A 65 -17.77 -31.00 29.58
N GLN A 66 -16.46 -30.78 29.74
CA GLN A 66 -15.58 -30.36 28.65
C GLN A 66 -15.34 -31.48 27.62
N THR A 67 -15.42 -32.74 28.04
CA THR A 67 -15.36 -33.91 27.16
C THR A 67 -16.69 -34.17 26.44
N GLN A 68 -17.82 -33.74 27.02
CA GLN A 68 -19.14 -33.69 26.38
C GLN A 68 -19.24 -32.51 25.40
N LEU A 69 -18.54 -31.40 25.68
CA LEU A 69 -18.25 -30.32 24.72
C LEU A 69 -17.09 -30.69 23.77
N LYS A 70 -16.99 -31.96 23.37
CA LYS A 70 -16.32 -32.28 22.11
C LYS A 70 -17.04 -31.49 21.02
N PRO A 71 -16.33 -30.90 20.04
CA PRO A 71 -16.98 -30.26 18.91
C PRO A 71 -17.81 -31.32 18.18
N GLU A 72 -19.11 -31.36 18.45
CA GLU A 72 -20.12 -32.06 17.64
C GLU A 72 -20.29 -31.30 16.32
N ALA A 73 -19.26 -31.42 15.50
CA ALA A 73 -19.23 -31.30 14.07
C ALA A 73 -17.72 -31.26 13.76
N GLU A 74 -17.18 -32.41 13.37
CA GLU A 74 -16.27 -32.35 12.24
C GLU A 74 -17.05 -31.60 11.17
N GLU A 75 -16.81 -30.29 11.01
CA GLU A 75 -17.19 -29.56 9.82
C GLU A 75 -16.57 -30.35 8.67
N THR A 76 -17.34 -31.29 8.13
CA THR A 76 -16.93 -32.05 6.96
C THR A 76 -16.78 -31.00 5.88
N THR A 77 -15.53 -30.60 5.66
CA THR A 77 -15.14 -29.67 4.60
C THR A 77 -15.41 -30.39 3.29
N GLN A 78 -16.67 -30.34 2.86
CA GLN A 78 -17.10 -30.95 1.62
C GLN A 78 -16.49 -30.12 0.50
N TRP A 79 -15.55 -30.73 -0.21
CA TRP A 79 -14.98 -30.17 -1.42
C TRP A 79 -16.07 -30.02 -2.48
N LYS A 80 -16.60 -28.82 -2.63
CA LYS A 80 -17.58 -28.48 -3.67
C LYS A 80 -16.85 -27.85 -4.84
N ARG A 81 -16.92 -28.52 -5.99
CA ARG A 81 -16.54 -27.93 -7.27
C ARG A 81 -17.74 -27.14 -7.78
N GLN A 82 -17.63 -25.82 -7.83
CA GLN A 82 -18.66 -24.93 -8.34
C GLN A 82 -18.11 -24.11 -9.50
N GLU A 83 -18.96 -23.78 -10.46
CA GLU A 83 -18.61 -22.88 -11.53
C GLU A 83 -18.77 -21.42 -11.10
N LEU A 84 -17.97 -20.51 -11.68
CA LEU A 84 -18.01 -19.09 -11.34
C LEU A 84 -19.39 -18.47 -11.58
N ARG A 85 -20.14 -18.97 -12.57
CA ARG A 85 -21.51 -18.50 -12.87
C ARG A 85 -22.50 -18.84 -11.76
N GLU A 86 -22.35 -20.01 -11.13
CA GLU A 86 -23.19 -20.44 -10.01
C GLU A 86 -22.88 -19.63 -8.77
N ILE A 87 -21.59 -19.39 -8.51
CA ILE A 87 -21.14 -18.54 -7.40
C ILE A 87 -21.66 -17.11 -7.60
N GLN A 88 -21.59 -16.57 -8.82
CA GLN A 88 -22.10 -15.23 -9.12
C GLN A 88 -23.61 -15.07 -8.86
N GLN A 89 -24.39 -16.13 -9.05
CA GLN A 89 -25.82 -16.12 -8.75
C GLN A 89 -26.10 -16.16 -7.24
N GLN A 90 -25.24 -16.83 -6.47
CA GLN A 90 -25.37 -16.95 -5.01
C GLN A 90 -24.82 -15.72 -4.28
N ASP A 91 -23.61 -15.30 -4.65
CA ASP A 91 -22.88 -14.18 -4.08
C ASP A 91 -22.06 -13.44 -5.18
N PRO A 92 -22.59 -12.32 -5.70
CA PRO A 92 -21.91 -11.55 -6.73
C PRO A 92 -20.66 -10.83 -6.23
N GLN A 93 -20.59 -10.47 -4.94
CA GLN A 93 -19.41 -9.79 -4.38
C GLN A 93 -18.24 -10.76 -4.25
N PHE A 94 -18.51 -11.96 -3.73
CA PHE A 94 -17.51 -13.01 -3.66
C PHE A 94 -17.02 -13.43 -5.04
N ALA A 95 -17.92 -13.55 -6.03
CA ALA A 95 -17.54 -13.81 -7.41
C ALA A 95 -16.60 -12.73 -7.98
N LEU A 96 -16.88 -11.46 -7.69
CA LEU A 96 -16.01 -10.35 -8.08
C LEU A 96 -14.63 -10.44 -7.43
N HIS A 97 -14.54 -10.81 -6.14
CA HIS A 97 -13.24 -11.03 -5.48
C HIS A 97 -12.45 -12.19 -6.09
N ILE A 98 -13.12 -13.30 -6.43
CA ILE A 98 -12.49 -14.43 -7.13
C ILE A 98 -11.89 -13.94 -8.45
N ASP A 99 -12.65 -13.19 -9.24
CA ASP A 99 -12.20 -12.68 -10.53
C ASP A 99 -11.04 -11.69 -10.38
N LEU A 100 -11.11 -10.79 -9.40
CA LEU A 100 -10.03 -9.87 -9.06
C LEU A 100 -8.76 -10.62 -8.64
N ALA A 101 -8.87 -11.62 -7.78
CA ALA A 101 -7.76 -12.46 -7.35
C ALA A 101 -7.11 -13.20 -8.53
N ARG A 102 -7.91 -13.77 -9.43
CA ARG A 102 -7.41 -14.45 -10.64
C ARG A 102 -6.71 -13.49 -11.59
N ARG A 103 -7.26 -12.30 -11.82
CA ARG A 103 -6.65 -11.26 -12.68
C ARG A 103 -5.35 -10.74 -12.08
N ALA A 104 -5.34 -10.45 -10.78
CA ALA A 104 -4.16 -10.01 -10.05
C ALA A 104 -3.03 -11.03 -10.10
N PHE A 105 -3.35 -12.31 -9.90
CA PHE A 105 -2.36 -13.38 -9.97
C PHE A 105 -1.77 -13.54 -11.38
N LYS A 106 -2.59 -13.40 -12.43
CA LYS A 106 -2.11 -13.40 -13.82
C LYS A 106 -1.17 -12.23 -14.11
N GLU A 107 -1.47 -11.03 -13.61
CA GLU A 107 -0.57 -9.89 -13.76
C GLU A 107 0.75 -10.11 -13.01
N LEU A 108 0.73 -10.70 -11.81
CA LEU A 108 1.95 -11.09 -11.10
C LEU A 108 2.82 -12.03 -11.95
N GLN A 109 2.22 -13.06 -12.54
CA GLN A 109 2.90 -14.01 -13.41
C GLN A 109 3.45 -13.38 -14.68
N ARG A 110 2.70 -12.44 -15.28
CA ARG A 110 3.14 -11.67 -16.44
C ARG A 110 4.43 -10.88 -16.15
N HIS A 111 4.57 -10.38 -14.93
CA HIS A 111 5.76 -9.66 -14.47
C HIS A 111 6.90 -10.57 -13.97
N GLY A 112 6.75 -11.89 -14.11
CA GLY A 112 7.79 -12.86 -13.75
C GLY A 112 7.76 -13.29 -12.28
N TYR A 113 6.75 -12.89 -11.52
CA TYR A 113 6.56 -13.33 -10.14
C TYR A 113 5.70 -14.61 -10.09
N ALA A 114 5.96 -15.49 -9.12
CA ALA A 114 5.17 -16.72 -8.91
C ALA A 114 5.00 -17.61 -10.18
N GLN A 115 6.04 -17.71 -11.02
CA GLN A 115 6.05 -18.61 -12.18
C GLN A 115 6.07 -20.07 -11.71
N GLY A 116 5.26 -20.94 -12.30
CA GLY A 116 5.12 -22.35 -11.88
C GLY A 116 4.33 -22.53 -10.58
N TYR A 117 3.65 -21.50 -10.09
CA TYR A 117 2.70 -21.57 -8.99
C TYR A 117 1.27 -21.38 -9.49
N ALA A 118 0.31 -22.03 -8.83
CA ALA A 118 -1.11 -21.82 -9.03
C ALA A 118 -1.72 -21.11 -7.81
N LEU A 119 -2.72 -20.27 -8.05
CA LEU A 119 -3.50 -19.63 -7.00
C LEU A 119 -4.24 -20.71 -6.19
N SER A 120 -3.94 -20.81 -4.89
CA SER A 120 -4.58 -21.79 -4.00
C SER A 120 -5.73 -21.20 -3.20
N GLY A 121 -5.73 -19.89 -2.98
CA GLY A 121 -6.76 -19.22 -2.20
C GLY A 121 -6.48 -17.74 -2.06
N PHE A 122 -7.47 -16.99 -1.60
CA PHE A 122 -7.34 -15.57 -1.28
C PHE A 122 -8.08 -15.25 0.02
N SER A 123 -7.64 -14.20 0.70
CA SER A 123 -8.30 -13.63 1.86
C SER A 123 -8.40 -12.13 1.66
N GLU A 124 -9.58 -11.56 1.90
CA GLU A 124 -9.70 -10.13 2.04
C GLU A 124 -8.96 -9.69 3.31
N GLN A 125 -8.26 -8.56 3.23
CA GLN A 125 -7.62 -7.94 4.36
C GLN A 125 -8.34 -6.64 4.63
N ASP A 126 -9.04 -6.54 5.77
CA ASP A 126 -9.84 -5.36 6.13
C ASP A 126 -9.04 -4.07 5.96
N ALA A 127 -9.24 -3.40 4.84
CA ALA A 127 -8.68 -2.10 4.61
C ALA A 127 -9.58 -1.12 5.34
N ARG A 128 -9.25 -0.76 6.59
CA ARG A 128 -9.75 0.51 7.13
C ARG A 128 -9.40 1.56 6.09
N PRO A 129 -10.38 2.26 5.49
CA PRO A 129 -10.07 3.26 4.49
C PRO A 129 -9.25 4.36 5.19
N LYS A 130 -7.93 4.33 5.04
CA LYS A 130 -7.03 5.36 5.59
C LYS A 130 -7.23 6.71 4.88
N GLN A 131 -8.05 6.75 3.83
CA GLN A 131 -8.49 7.97 3.15
C GLN A 131 -9.99 7.90 2.91
N PRO A 132 -10.74 8.99 3.17
CA PRO A 132 -12.13 9.09 2.75
C PRO A 132 -12.16 9.00 1.22
N GLN A 133 -12.66 7.88 0.71
CA GLN A 133 -12.75 7.63 -0.72
C GLN A 133 -13.81 8.57 -1.30
N ALA A 134 -13.36 9.45 -2.21
CA ALA A 134 -14.27 10.17 -3.08
C ALA A 134 -15.04 9.14 -3.92
N ALA A 135 -16.36 9.20 -3.83
CA ALA A 135 -17.31 8.23 -4.35
C ALA A 135 -17.05 7.81 -5.81
N ALA A 136 -17.06 6.48 -6.05
CA ALA A 136 -17.29 5.73 -7.30
C ALA A 136 -16.33 4.54 -7.50
N ASP A 137 -15.15 4.55 -6.86
CA ASP A 137 -14.11 3.55 -7.10
C ASP A 137 -14.13 2.42 -6.06
N TYR A 138 -14.01 1.17 -6.49
CA TYR A 138 -13.95 0.01 -5.61
C TYR A 138 -12.49 -0.37 -5.33
N TYR A 139 -12.09 -0.29 -4.06
CA TYR A 139 -10.73 -0.60 -3.61
C TYR A 139 -10.74 -1.80 -2.67
N VAL A 140 -9.87 -2.77 -2.93
CA VAL A 140 -9.76 -3.98 -2.11
C VAL A 140 -8.31 -4.39 -1.91
N GLU A 141 -7.98 -4.83 -0.69
CA GLU A 141 -6.70 -5.44 -0.37
C GLU A 141 -6.89 -6.95 -0.23
N LEU A 142 -6.25 -7.72 -1.10
CA LEU A 142 -6.34 -9.16 -1.13
C LEU A 142 -4.99 -9.79 -0.78
N VAL A 143 -5.02 -10.76 0.13
CA VAL A 143 -3.90 -11.66 0.40
C VAL A 143 -4.09 -12.91 -0.45
N LEU A 144 -3.28 -13.05 -1.48
CA LEU A 144 -3.24 -14.20 -2.36
C LEU A 144 -2.30 -15.26 -1.78
N THR A 145 -2.75 -16.50 -1.77
CA THR A 145 -1.94 -17.67 -1.45
C THR A 145 -1.76 -18.50 -2.71
N SER A 146 -0.54 -18.95 -2.96
CA SER A 146 -0.23 -19.78 -4.11
C SER A 146 0.60 -20.99 -3.73
N LYS A 147 0.33 -22.12 -4.38
CA LYS A 147 1.05 -23.38 -4.21
C LYS A 147 1.78 -23.73 -5.50
N LYS A 148 2.87 -24.49 -5.39
CA LYS A 148 3.58 -25.00 -6.56
C LYS A 148 2.63 -25.84 -7.40
N ASP A 149 2.62 -25.59 -8.70
CA ASP A 149 1.78 -26.34 -9.63
C ASP A 149 2.64 -27.39 -10.37
N PRO A 150 2.58 -28.67 -9.97
CA PRO A 150 3.32 -29.73 -10.63
C PRO A 150 2.85 -29.94 -12.08
N SER A 151 1.64 -29.50 -12.43
CA SER A 151 1.08 -29.66 -13.77
C SER A 151 1.54 -28.59 -14.76
N SER A 152 2.10 -27.48 -14.27
CA SER A 152 2.47 -26.34 -15.12
C SER A 152 3.66 -26.60 -16.04
N GLY A 153 4.50 -27.59 -15.74
CA GLY A 153 5.72 -27.91 -16.50
C GLY A 153 6.81 -26.82 -16.45
N VAL A 154 6.59 -25.73 -15.71
CA VAL A 154 7.53 -24.62 -15.55
C VAL A 154 8.20 -24.73 -14.18
N LEU A 155 9.53 -24.57 -14.16
CA LEU A 155 10.28 -24.59 -12.90
C LEU A 155 9.81 -23.45 -11.99
N ALA A 156 9.41 -23.80 -10.77
CA ALA A 156 8.86 -22.86 -9.81
C ALA A 156 9.86 -21.74 -9.47
N LYS A 157 9.50 -20.50 -9.78
CA LYS A 157 10.32 -19.30 -9.52
C LYS A 157 9.49 -18.21 -8.85
N THR A 158 10.00 -17.66 -7.76
CA THR A 158 9.34 -16.58 -7.01
C THR A 158 9.45 -15.22 -7.73
N GLY A 159 10.53 -15.02 -8.50
CA GLY A 159 10.82 -13.75 -9.21
C GLY A 159 11.40 -12.65 -8.32
N THR A 160 11.52 -12.88 -7.01
CA THR A 160 11.93 -11.88 -6.01
C THR A 160 13.37 -12.04 -5.53
N GLY A 161 14.14 -12.98 -6.11
CA GLY A 161 15.54 -13.24 -5.76
C GLY A 161 15.75 -13.87 -4.38
N THR A 162 14.71 -13.91 -3.54
CA THR A 162 14.73 -14.59 -2.25
C THR A 162 14.60 -16.09 -2.49
N ARG A 163 15.65 -16.86 -2.15
CA ARG A 163 15.58 -18.32 -2.06
C ARG A 163 14.67 -18.68 -0.89
N LYS A 164 13.38 -18.82 -1.19
CA LYS A 164 12.40 -19.35 -0.24
C LYS A 164 12.53 -20.86 -0.19
N ASN A 165 12.28 -21.43 0.99
CA ASN A 165 12.31 -22.88 1.13
C ASN A 165 11.28 -23.48 0.17
N ASP A 166 11.73 -24.42 -0.64
CA ASP A 166 11.03 -24.88 -1.83
C ASP A 166 9.66 -25.54 -1.56
N ASP A 167 9.26 -25.78 -0.31
CA ASP A 167 8.06 -26.57 -0.01
C ASP A 167 6.86 -25.75 0.51
N GLY A 168 7.05 -24.45 0.77
CA GLY A 168 6.01 -23.60 1.38
C GLY A 168 5.07 -22.89 0.38
N PRO A 169 3.79 -22.64 0.74
CA PRO A 169 2.93 -21.76 -0.05
C PRO A 169 3.44 -20.31 0.00
N LEU A 170 3.39 -19.62 -1.15
CA LEU A 170 3.75 -18.21 -1.23
C LEU A 170 2.55 -17.34 -0.87
N GLY A 171 2.78 -16.29 -0.09
CA GLY A 171 1.80 -15.26 0.24
C GLY A 171 2.14 -13.94 -0.46
N TYR A 172 1.17 -13.37 -1.14
CA TYR A 172 1.26 -12.05 -1.75
C TYR A 172 0.13 -11.16 -1.25
N GLU A 173 0.42 -9.93 -0.89
CA GLU A 173 -0.58 -8.91 -0.59
C GLU A 173 -0.70 -8.00 -1.80
N VAL A 174 -1.90 -7.85 -2.35
CA VAL A 174 -2.15 -7.07 -3.55
C VAL A 174 -3.21 -6.02 -3.26
N GLN A 175 -2.90 -4.77 -3.62
CA GLN A 175 -3.83 -3.65 -3.59
C GLN A 175 -4.42 -3.47 -4.97
N LEU A 176 -5.74 -3.64 -5.04
CA LEU A 176 -6.50 -3.63 -6.28
C LEU A 176 -7.46 -2.44 -6.29
N LEU A 177 -7.61 -1.88 -7.47
CA LEU A 177 -8.55 -0.80 -7.74
C LEU A 177 -9.35 -1.16 -8.99
N LEU A 178 -10.67 -1.13 -8.83
CA LEU A 178 -11.64 -1.27 -9.89
C LEU A 178 -12.34 0.09 -10.10
N ASP A 179 -12.21 0.60 -11.31
CA ASP A 179 -12.83 1.87 -11.74
C ASP A 179 -14.35 1.72 -11.91
N ALA A 180 -15.08 2.83 -11.96
CA ALA A 180 -16.52 2.86 -12.27
C ALA A 180 -16.84 2.26 -13.66
N GLN A 181 -15.86 2.22 -14.55
CA GLN A 181 -15.92 1.56 -15.86
C GLN A 181 -15.47 0.08 -15.82
N GLU A 182 -15.40 -0.53 -14.62
CA GLU A 182 -14.94 -1.90 -14.39
C GLU A 182 -13.50 -2.17 -14.87
N ARG A 183 -12.69 -1.10 -15.02
CA ARG A 183 -11.30 -1.21 -15.44
C ARG A 183 -10.45 -1.66 -14.25
N PHE A 184 -9.82 -2.83 -14.41
CA PHE A 184 -8.97 -3.46 -13.42
C PHE A 184 -7.59 -2.82 -13.39
N SER A 185 -7.11 -2.47 -12.19
CA SER A 185 -5.74 -2.00 -11.99
C SER A 185 -5.13 -2.53 -10.70
N VAL A 186 -3.89 -3.01 -10.80
CA VAL A 186 -3.05 -3.37 -9.65
C VAL A 186 -2.28 -2.13 -9.24
N VAL A 187 -2.56 -1.60 -8.05
CA VAL A 187 -1.91 -0.39 -7.51
C VAL A 187 -0.54 -0.73 -6.95
N ALA A 188 -0.47 -1.82 -6.19
CA ALA A 188 0.75 -2.30 -5.60
C ALA A 188 0.63 -3.77 -5.22
N ALA A 189 1.76 -4.47 -5.16
CA ALA A 189 1.83 -5.80 -4.60
C ALA A 189 3.06 -5.95 -3.73
N TRP A 190 2.95 -6.80 -2.71
CA TRP A 190 4.00 -7.15 -1.78
C TRP A 190 4.09 -8.66 -1.64
N GLU A 191 5.30 -9.15 -1.45
CA GLU A 191 5.55 -10.48 -0.93
C GLU A 191 5.42 -10.47 0.59
N LEU A 192 4.66 -11.42 1.14
CA LEU A 192 4.47 -11.59 2.56
C LEU A 192 5.49 -12.56 3.17
N SER A 193 5.75 -12.37 4.47
CA SER A 193 6.58 -13.27 5.26
C SER A 193 5.95 -14.66 5.36
N GLU A 194 6.78 -15.69 5.23
CA GLU A 194 6.38 -17.08 5.46
C GLU A 194 6.04 -17.35 6.92
N LYS A 195 6.76 -16.67 7.84
CA LYS A 195 6.53 -16.79 9.27
C LYS A 195 5.10 -16.38 9.59
N GLU A 196 4.37 -17.30 10.22
CA GLU A 196 3.05 -17.00 10.74
C GLU A 196 3.16 -15.87 11.78
N PRO A 197 2.29 -14.86 11.68
CA PRO A 197 2.27 -13.79 12.65
C PRO A 197 1.79 -14.35 14.00
N PRO A 198 2.20 -13.75 15.14
CA PRO A 198 1.58 -14.07 16.42
C PRO A 198 0.07 -13.84 16.34
N LYS A 199 -0.72 -14.64 17.10
CA LYS A 199 -2.19 -14.68 17.02
C LYS A 199 -2.79 -13.26 16.93
N GLY A 200 -3.56 -13.02 15.87
CA GLY A 200 -4.26 -11.76 15.63
C GLY A 200 -3.48 -10.67 14.87
N GLN A 201 -2.21 -10.90 14.51
CA GLN A 201 -1.43 -9.94 13.73
C GLN A 201 -1.42 -10.27 12.23
N ARG A 202 -1.21 -9.24 11.40
CA ARG A 202 -1.10 -9.38 9.94
C ARG A 202 0.28 -9.92 9.56
N LYS A 203 0.36 -10.73 8.49
CA LYS A 203 1.66 -11.13 7.91
C LYS A 203 2.46 -9.88 7.54
N ARG A 204 3.76 -9.91 7.79
CA ARG A 204 4.63 -8.75 7.54
C ARG A 204 4.95 -8.66 6.05
N ARG A 205 4.79 -7.48 5.45
CA ARG A 205 5.27 -7.15 4.10
C ARG A 205 6.80 -7.21 4.07
N VAL A 206 7.35 -8.05 3.20
CA VAL A 206 8.81 -8.26 3.08
C VAL A 206 9.37 -7.44 1.94
N LEU A 207 8.86 -7.67 0.72
CA LEU A 207 9.38 -7.04 -0.49
C LEU A 207 8.22 -6.45 -1.30
N ARG A 208 8.38 -5.20 -1.76
CA ARG A 208 7.45 -4.60 -2.72
C ARG A 208 7.77 -5.11 -4.12
N LEU A 209 6.77 -5.65 -4.81
CA LEU A 209 6.91 -6.09 -6.19
C LEU A 209 6.83 -4.90 -7.14
N SER A 210 7.72 -4.88 -8.14
CA SER A 210 7.71 -3.86 -9.19
C SER A 210 6.75 -4.28 -10.30
N ILE A 211 5.48 -3.95 -10.13
CA ILE A 211 4.44 -4.12 -11.16
C ILE A 211 4.35 -2.82 -11.94
N GLN A 212 4.35 -2.89 -13.26
CA GLN A 212 4.13 -1.70 -14.07
C GLN A 212 2.68 -1.23 -13.91
N PRO A 213 2.43 0.07 -13.68
CA PRO A 213 1.07 0.57 -13.56
C PRO A 213 0.30 0.31 -14.85
N THR A 214 -0.93 -0.14 -14.70
CA THR A 214 -1.84 -0.36 -15.83
C THR A 214 -2.18 0.99 -16.49
N PRO A 215 -2.41 1.02 -17.82
CA PRO A 215 -2.67 2.27 -18.54
C PRO A 215 -3.88 3.03 -17.97
N ALA A 216 -4.91 2.30 -17.50
CA ALA A 216 -6.07 2.89 -16.82
C ALA A 216 -5.70 3.68 -15.55
N LEU A 217 -4.70 3.21 -14.80
CA LEU A 217 -4.19 3.90 -13.61
C LEU A 217 -3.43 5.16 -14.01
N LEU A 218 -2.58 5.08 -15.03
CA LEU A 218 -1.80 6.22 -15.54
C LEU A 218 -2.70 7.33 -16.09
N GLU A 219 -3.72 6.99 -16.88
CA GLU A 219 -4.71 7.94 -17.39
C GLU A 219 -5.43 8.67 -16.26
N ARG A 220 -5.75 7.96 -15.18
CA ARG A 220 -6.41 8.53 -14.00
C ARG A 220 -5.49 9.46 -13.24
N GLU A 221 -4.24 9.08 -13.02
CA GLU A 221 -3.26 9.95 -12.38
C GLU A 221 -3.00 11.21 -13.21
N ALA A 222 -2.94 11.08 -14.54
CA ALA A 222 -2.87 12.22 -15.45
C ALA A 222 -4.10 13.13 -15.32
N LYS A 223 -5.31 12.57 -15.33
CA LYS A 223 -6.56 13.35 -15.12
C LYS A 223 -6.61 14.03 -13.75
N ARG A 224 -6.15 13.35 -12.69
CA ARG A 224 -6.07 13.92 -11.34
C ARG A 224 -5.02 15.01 -11.23
N ALA A 225 -3.87 14.86 -11.88
CA ALA A 225 -2.84 15.89 -11.92
C ALA A 225 -3.35 17.15 -12.61
N LEU A 226 -4.09 17.00 -13.71
CA LEU A 226 -4.77 18.10 -14.40
C LEU A 226 -5.85 18.75 -13.53
N ALA A 227 -6.57 17.96 -12.74
CA ALA A 227 -7.64 18.41 -11.85
C ALA A 227 -7.15 18.93 -10.49
N ARG A 228 -5.89 19.39 -10.34
CA ARG A 228 -5.42 20.13 -9.15
C ARG A 228 -5.43 21.64 -9.40
N PRO A 229 -6.62 22.28 -9.55
CA PRO A 229 -6.69 23.71 -9.86
C PRO A 229 -6.05 24.53 -8.76
N ALA A 230 -6.22 24.14 -7.48
CA ALA A 230 -5.73 24.90 -6.34
C ALA A 230 -4.22 25.19 -6.43
N PHE A 231 -3.39 24.19 -6.74
CA PHE A 231 -1.94 24.41 -6.83
C PHE A 231 -1.56 25.32 -8.00
N ALA A 232 -2.22 25.16 -9.15
CA ALA A 232 -2.03 26.04 -10.31
C ALA A 232 -2.47 27.48 -10.01
N THR A 233 -3.60 27.66 -9.29
CA THR A 233 -4.08 28.99 -8.87
C THR A 233 -3.14 29.64 -7.86
N TRP A 234 -2.61 28.87 -6.90
CA TRP A 234 -1.62 29.38 -5.93
C TRP A 234 -0.29 29.73 -6.61
N LEU A 235 0.17 28.95 -7.59
CA LEU A 235 1.36 29.29 -8.39
C LEU A 235 1.14 30.54 -9.25
N LEU A 236 -0.02 30.67 -9.90
CA LEU A 236 -0.36 31.86 -10.68
C LEU A 236 -0.50 33.10 -9.80
N ALA A 237 -1.20 32.99 -8.67
CA ALA A 237 -1.37 34.09 -7.72
C ALA A 237 -0.03 34.49 -7.08
N GLY A 238 0.81 33.52 -6.72
CA GLY A 238 2.16 33.77 -6.22
C GLY A 238 3.08 34.42 -7.28
N GLY A 239 3.00 33.96 -8.53
CA GLY A 239 3.71 34.56 -9.65
C GLY A 239 3.29 36.00 -9.92
N LEU A 240 1.99 36.29 -9.93
CA LEU A 240 1.45 37.65 -10.04
C LEU A 240 1.87 38.55 -8.87
N GLY A 241 1.89 38.01 -7.65
CA GLY A 241 2.38 38.71 -6.46
C GLY A 241 3.85 39.12 -6.58
N LEU A 242 4.72 38.22 -7.05
CA LEU A 242 6.13 38.53 -7.29
C LEU A 242 6.33 39.60 -8.36
N VAL A 243 5.54 39.58 -9.44
CA VAL A 243 5.58 40.62 -10.47
C VAL A 243 5.15 41.98 -9.89
N ALA A 244 4.05 42.02 -9.13
CA ALA A 244 3.58 43.25 -8.49
C ALA A 244 4.60 43.83 -7.50
N VAL A 245 5.25 42.98 -6.69
CA VAL A 245 6.33 43.38 -5.79
C VAL A 245 7.52 43.91 -6.60
N GLY A 246 7.91 43.26 -7.70
CA GLY A 246 8.97 43.74 -8.59
C GLY A 246 8.68 45.12 -9.17
N VAL A 247 7.44 45.36 -9.62
CA VAL A 247 6.98 46.67 -10.12
C VAL A 247 6.96 47.71 -8.99
N LEU A 248 6.50 47.34 -7.79
CA LEU A 248 6.48 48.24 -6.63
C LEU A 248 7.90 48.63 -6.19
N VAL A 249 8.84 47.68 -6.17
CA VAL A 249 10.26 47.95 -5.90
C VAL A 249 10.83 48.88 -6.97
N MET A 250 10.58 48.63 -8.26
CA MET A 250 10.98 49.56 -9.32
C MET A 250 10.37 50.95 -9.18
N TYR A 251 9.13 51.06 -8.70
CA TYR A 251 8.45 52.35 -8.52
C TYR A 251 8.96 53.09 -7.27
N ASN A 252 9.22 52.40 -6.16
CA ASN A 252 9.74 53.00 -4.93
C ASN A 252 11.25 53.27 -4.96
N THR A 253 12.02 52.56 -5.79
CA THR A 253 13.46 52.82 -5.99
C THR A 253 13.74 53.80 -7.13
N ARG A 254 12.70 54.31 -7.81
CA ARG A 254 12.82 55.51 -8.64
C ARG A 254 13.09 56.70 -7.74
N ASN A 255 14.37 56.92 -7.44
CA ASN A 255 14.85 58.26 -7.11
C ASN A 255 14.30 59.22 -8.18
N PRO A 256 13.60 60.31 -7.79
CA PRO A 256 13.15 61.29 -8.74
C PRO A 256 14.39 62.02 -9.27
N ILE A 257 14.34 62.41 -10.54
CA ILE A 257 15.42 62.97 -11.35
C ILE A 257 16.26 61.87 -12.02
N PRO A 258 15.85 61.40 -13.23
CA PRO A 258 16.84 60.85 -14.14
C PRO A 258 17.93 61.91 -14.29
N ALA A 259 19.17 61.60 -13.89
CA ALA A 259 20.30 62.47 -14.17
C ALA A 259 20.23 62.80 -15.68
N PRO A 260 20.28 64.09 -16.06
CA PRO A 260 20.15 64.48 -17.46
C PRO A 260 21.16 63.65 -18.24
N LYS A 261 20.68 62.79 -19.15
CA LYS A 261 21.55 62.00 -20.03
C LYS A 261 22.57 62.98 -20.59
N PRO A 262 23.88 62.75 -20.44
CA PRO A 262 24.86 63.59 -21.08
C PRO A 262 24.51 63.61 -22.56
N ARG A 263 24.39 64.80 -23.15
CA ARG A 263 24.03 65.02 -24.55
C ARG A 263 25.12 64.40 -25.43
N ARG A 264 25.08 63.07 -25.60
CA ARG A 264 25.85 62.36 -26.59
C ARG A 264 25.09 62.39 -27.89
N ARG A 265 25.79 62.88 -28.90
CA ARG A 265 25.43 62.88 -30.31
C ARG A 265 24.92 61.49 -30.74
N SER A 266 23.80 61.52 -31.47
CA SER A 266 23.58 60.79 -32.72
C SER A 266 23.54 59.25 -32.72
N SER A 267 22.91 58.58 -31.75
CA SER A 267 22.63 57.13 -31.91
C SER A 267 21.19 56.68 -31.71
N ASP A 268 20.28 57.58 -31.27
CA ASP A 268 18.84 57.27 -31.17
C ASP A 268 18.01 57.94 -32.28
N ILE A 269 18.68 58.30 -33.38
CA ILE A 269 18.04 58.71 -34.62
C ILE A 269 18.26 57.53 -35.59
N TRP A 270 17.33 56.58 -35.59
CA TRP A 270 17.16 55.68 -36.74
C TRP A 270 16.53 56.49 -37.89
N GLU A 271 17.21 57.55 -38.33
CA GLU A 271 16.93 58.13 -39.63
C GLU A 271 17.36 57.07 -40.64
N LEU A 272 16.45 56.66 -41.52
CA LEU A 272 16.80 55.86 -42.68
C LEU A 272 17.74 56.72 -43.53
N VAL A 273 19.03 56.41 -43.42
CA VAL A 273 20.09 57.06 -44.19
C VAL A 273 20.31 56.24 -45.44
N ASP A 274 20.43 56.91 -46.58
CA ASP A 274 20.78 56.28 -47.87
C ASP A 274 22.25 55.79 -47.85
N GLU A 275 22.67 54.96 -48.81
CA GLU A 275 24.02 54.34 -48.89
C GLU A 275 25.20 55.34 -48.83
N ASN A 276 24.92 56.64 -48.98
CA ASN A 276 25.89 57.75 -48.93
C ASN A 276 25.75 58.66 -47.69
N ASP A 277 25.21 58.16 -46.58
CA ASP A 277 25.12 58.85 -45.29
C ASP A 277 24.35 60.20 -45.32
N LYS A 278 23.29 60.30 -46.14
CA LYS A 278 22.40 61.47 -46.20
C LYS A 278 20.95 61.13 -45.79
N PRO A 279 20.25 62.01 -45.04
CA PRO A 279 18.89 61.74 -44.56
C PRO A 279 17.88 61.78 -45.72
N ILE A 280 17.09 60.71 -45.86
CA ILE A 280 16.07 60.59 -46.90
C ILE A 280 14.87 61.49 -46.54
N LYS A 281 14.66 62.55 -47.30
CA LYS A 281 13.45 63.38 -47.21
C LYS A 281 12.36 62.74 -48.07
N LEU A 282 11.39 62.09 -47.44
CA LEU A 282 10.15 61.68 -48.12
C LEU A 282 9.26 62.92 -48.33
N GLU A 283 9.23 63.46 -49.55
CA GLU A 283 8.21 64.45 -49.89
C GLU A 283 6.83 63.80 -49.94
N PRO A 284 5.80 64.40 -49.32
CA PRO A 284 4.45 63.86 -49.37
C PRO A 284 3.90 63.96 -50.80
N LYS A 285 3.74 62.79 -51.43
CA LYS A 285 3.14 62.62 -52.75
C LYS A 285 1.73 63.22 -52.76
N LYS A 286 1.55 64.38 -53.39
CA LYS A 286 0.23 65.00 -53.63
C LYS A 286 -0.65 64.03 -54.41
N THR A 287 -1.79 63.70 -53.81
CA THR A 287 -2.94 63.07 -54.43
C THR A 287 -3.35 63.84 -55.69
N GLN A 288 -3.19 63.24 -56.87
CA GLN A 288 -3.91 63.63 -58.08
C GLN A 288 -5.01 62.60 -58.30
N GLN A 289 -6.23 62.96 -57.94
CA GLN A 289 -7.45 62.37 -58.49
C GLN A 289 -7.77 63.03 -59.83
N PRO A 290 -8.46 62.31 -60.74
CA PRO A 290 -8.40 62.52 -62.19
C PRO A 290 -9.21 63.72 -62.68
N ALA A 291 -8.69 64.44 -63.67
CA ALA A 291 -9.40 65.47 -64.39
C ALA A 291 -10.42 64.85 -65.37
N GLN A 292 -11.62 65.41 -65.34
CA GLN A 292 -12.77 65.11 -66.19
C GLN A 292 -12.48 65.48 -67.65
N ASP A 293 -12.76 64.56 -68.56
CA ASP A 293 -13.03 64.87 -69.96
C ASP A 293 -14.47 65.35 -70.11
N LYS A 294 -14.67 66.60 -70.53
CA LYS A 294 -15.85 67.05 -71.26
C LYS A 294 -15.61 68.38 -71.98
N LYS A 295 -15.61 68.26 -73.32
CA LYS A 295 -16.15 69.16 -74.35
C LYS A 295 -15.68 70.61 -74.45
N ASN A 296 -15.35 70.98 -75.70
CA ASN A 296 -15.67 72.18 -76.49
C ASN A 296 -14.63 72.21 -77.63
N ASP A 297 -14.87 72.47 -78.91
CA ASP A 297 -16.01 72.82 -79.75
C ASP A 297 -15.65 72.31 -81.17
#